data_AF-A0A1F7FVG3-F1
#
_entry.id   AF-A0A1F7FVG3-F1
#
_cell.length_a   1.000
_cell.length_b   1.000
_cell.length_c   1.000
_cell.angle_alpha   90.00
_cell.angle_beta   90.00
_cell.angle_gamma   90.00
#
_symmetry.space_group_name_H-M   'P 1'
#
loop_
_entity.id
_entity.type
_entity.pdbx_description
1 polymer ?
#
loop_
_entity_poly.entity_id
_entity_poly.type
_entity_poly.pdbx_seq_one_letter_code
_entity_poly.pdbx_strand_id
1 'polypeptide(L)'
;MINPMKKLLLAARTSDRQTVLELLRESEIVHVDPVTPEKVVVPATLNESIENTRKVVALLQQLNPDLKGKLATPGTPSRLVEEALTHEKAIPEQRDKILALRQELEETAAWGNLGLKDIVWLEENGLTIDFYRGPGADSAEIAAEFVVEITQVGGTSLFMTASRQPVRVSEKFARVARPSREIEAITAEINICQKIISEQEHALACIAMRLSDVEHYYTKLLNRRRFTEVETGVHGEEGLFVLSGWCPANKASELTTAFEEAGIAAALKLSEPAEDEVPPTSLKKSFLSNSVQPLYDFMGLVPSYNEPETSGLFLSMLTVFAAFMVADAGYGLLVLVALLVAYKPLLNRGADRNFLHLGLFLFGGTTIYGLLNNSWFGETWHLFPGYRFDPGTPEGMITLQGLCFLMGVCHLTLAHIMKARRRKLDLTLLSEVGWIIFLWAMYGVVCMLILQEPFVLPFEFVAPMLKISLLLILLFTEPSLNPLKCIPAGIGAILLNAANCFSDIVSYIRLWAVGLAGGKVAGAFNEIAALLPMAVLRVPVYIAGHGVNMILGIIAILAHGVRLNLLEFSNHLELDWSGRKYDPFKEIK
;
A
#
# COMPACT_ATOMS: atom_id res chain seq x y z
N MET A 1 17.44 18.41 -7.48
CA MET A 1 17.41 18.87 -8.89
C MET A 1 17.09 17.69 -9.80
N ILE A 2 16.29 17.91 -10.84
CA ILE A 2 16.02 16.92 -11.90
C ILE A 2 17.23 16.88 -12.85
N ASN A 3 17.62 15.68 -13.30
CA ASN A 3 18.69 15.55 -14.28
C ASN A 3 18.17 15.95 -15.68
N PRO A 4 18.90 16.77 -16.44
CA PRO A 4 18.50 17.09 -17.80
C PRO A 4 18.50 15.80 -18.65
N MET A 5 17.45 15.60 -19.43
CA MET A 5 17.26 14.42 -20.27
C MET A 5 17.56 14.75 -21.73
N LYS A 6 18.10 13.79 -22.46
CA LYS A 6 18.25 13.82 -23.92
C LYS A 6 17.41 12.72 -24.55
N LYS A 7 16.77 13.03 -25.68
CA LYS A 7 16.11 12.06 -26.51
C LYS A 7 17.17 11.31 -27.31
N LEU A 8 17.12 9.98 -27.22
CA LEU A 8 17.96 9.07 -27.98
C LEU A 8 17.13 8.47 -29.12
N LEU A 9 17.67 8.58 -30.33
CA LEU A 9 17.25 7.80 -31.49
C LEU A 9 18.41 6.90 -31.88
N LEU A 10 18.20 5.59 -31.80
CA LEU A 10 19.18 4.57 -32.15
C LEU A 10 18.69 3.82 -33.40
N ALA A 11 19.56 3.68 -34.39
CA ALA A 11 19.33 2.86 -35.57
C ALA A 11 20.47 1.85 -35.77
N ALA A 12 20.14 0.59 -35.96
CA ALA A 12 21.11 -0.49 -36.18
C ALA A 12 20.54 -1.58 -37.10
N ARG A 13 21.37 -2.51 -37.55
CA ARG A 13 20.96 -3.61 -38.44
C ARG A 13 20.06 -4.58 -37.67
N THR A 14 19.03 -5.12 -38.33
CA THR A 14 18.13 -6.10 -37.71
C THR A 14 18.86 -7.36 -37.24
N SER A 15 19.98 -7.73 -37.88
CA SER A 15 20.85 -8.85 -37.45
C SER A 15 21.43 -8.66 -36.06
N ASP A 16 21.72 -7.41 -35.68
CA ASP A 16 22.45 -7.07 -34.46
C ASP A 16 21.48 -6.70 -33.33
N ARG A 17 20.16 -6.84 -33.57
CA ARG A 17 19.09 -6.40 -32.65
C ARG A 17 19.26 -6.97 -31.25
N GLN A 18 19.49 -8.27 -31.12
CA GLN A 18 19.60 -8.90 -29.81
C GLN A 18 20.82 -8.37 -29.05
N THR A 19 21.98 -8.27 -29.71
CA THR A 19 23.22 -7.76 -29.12
C THR A 19 23.10 -6.29 -28.70
N VAL A 20 22.44 -5.47 -29.50
CA VAL A 20 22.17 -4.06 -29.16
C VAL A 20 21.26 -3.94 -27.94
N LEU A 21 20.18 -4.74 -27.87
CA LEU A 21 19.29 -4.72 -26.71
C LEU A 21 19.98 -5.23 -25.44
N GLU A 22 20.84 -6.24 -25.56
CA GLU A 22 21.65 -6.74 -24.46
C GLU A 22 22.64 -5.66 -23.96
N LEU A 23 23.33 -4.97 -24.86
CA LEU A 23 24.21 -3.85 -24.50
C LEU A 23 23.45 -2.69 -23.83
N LEU A 24 22.27 -2.33 -24.35
CA LEU A 24 21.41 -1.33 -23.72
C LEU A 24 21.00 -1.74 -22.31
N ARG A 25 20.67 -3.02 -22.11
CA ARG A 25 20.30 -3.58 -20.80
C ARG A 25 21.46 -3.55 -19.82
N GLU A 26 22.66 -3.87 -20.27
CA GLU A 26 23.90 -3.84 -19.46
C GLU A 26 24.30 -2.41 -19.09
N SER A 27 24.05 -1.45 -19.98
CA SER A 27 24.35 -0.04 -19.72
C SER A 27 23.49 0.57 -18.59
N GLU A 28 22.27 0.09 -18.37
CA GLU A 28 21.29 0.63 -17.41
C GLU A 28 21.03 2.16 -17.54
N ILE A 29 21.24 2.73 -18.74
CA ILE A 29 21.21 4.19 -19.00
C ILE A 29 19.99 4.66 -19.80
N VAL A 30 19.35 3.78 -20.57
CA VAL A 30 18.30 4.20 -21.51
C VAL A 30 16.93 3.77 -21.01
N HIS A 31 16.03 4.73 -20.83
CA HIS A 31 14.60 4.47 -20.74
C HIS A 31 14.06 4.30 -22.15
N VAL A 32 13.63 3.10 -22.51
CA VAL A 32 13.17 2.80 -23.88
C VAL A 32 11.71 3.17 -24.04
N ASP A 33 11.43 3.95 -25.09
CA ASP A 33 10.08 4.27 -25.53
C ASP A 33 9.73 3.44 -26.76
N PRO A 34 8.61 2.71 -26.76
CA PRO A 34 8.17 1.99 -27.95
C PRO A 34 7.85 3.02 -29.05
N VAL A 35 8.49 2.86 -30.21
CA VAL A 35 8.28 3.75 -31.37
C VAL A 35 6.85 3.60 -31.89
N THR A 36 6.29 2.40 -31.79
CA THR A 36 4.89 2.10 -32.10
C THR A 36 4.24 1.39 -30.91
N PRO A 37 3.63 2.14 -29.95
CA PRO A 37 2.99 1.57 -28.77
C PRO A 37 1.94 0.49 -29.10
N GLU A 38 1.20 0.68 -30.19
CA GLU A 38 0.13 -0.22 -30.65
C GLU A 38 0.63 -1.60 -31.11
N LYS A 39 1.93 -1.74 -31.42
CA LYS A 39 2.53 -3.00 -31.90
C LYS A 39 3.22 -3.80 -30.79
N VAL A 40 3.27 -3.28 -29.56
CA VAL A 40 3.88 -4.00 -28.43
C VAL A 40 2.98 -5.17 -28.06
N VAL A 41 3.43 -6.39 -28.38
CA VAL A 41 2.70 -7.63 -28.09
C VAL A 41 3.56 -8.53 -27.23
N VAL A 42 3.15 -8.73 -25.98
CA VAL A 42 3.72 -9.74 -25.10
C VAL A 42 2.96 -11.05 -25.31
N PRO A 43 3.64 -12.18 -25.56
CA PRO A 43 2.97 -13.47 -25.70
C PRO A 43 2.11 -13.82 -24.48
N ALA A 44 0.86 -14.23 -24.71
CA ALA A 44 -0.08 -14.58 -23.63
C ALA A 44 0.47 -15.69 -22.71
N THR A 45 1.19 -16.66 -23.28
CA THR A 45 1.84 -17.76 -22.55
C THR A 45 2.89 -17.28 -21.55
N LEU A 46 3.60 -16.19 -21.84
CA LEU A 46 4.58 -15.60 -20.93
C LEU A 46 3.89 -14.90 -19.77
N ASN A 47 2.82 -14.15 -20.04
CA ASN A 47 2.01 -13.50 -18.99
C ASN A 47 1.37 -14.53 -18.06
N GLU A 48 0.81 -15.61 -18.62
CA GLU A 48 0.25 -16.72 -17.85
C GLU A 48 1.33 -17.38 -16.96
N SER A 49 2.52 -17.63 -17.50
CA SER A 49 3.64 -18.20 -16.72
C SER A 49 4.07 -17.30 -15.56
N ILE A 50 4.08 -15.97 -15.76
CA ILE A 50 4.39 -14.99 -14.71
C ILE A 50 3.32 -15.00 -13.62
N GLU A 51 2.03 -15.00 -14.00
CA GLU A 51 0.93 -15.02 -13.05
C GLU A 51 0.91 -16.31 -12.22
N ASN A 52 1.08 -17.46 -12.89
CA ASN A 52 1.18 -18.77 -12.28
C ASN A 52 2.34 -18.85 -11.28
N THR A 53 3.52 -18.38 -11.69
CA THR A 53 4.70 -18.35 -10.80
C THR A 53 4.47 -17.40 -9.61
N ARG A 54 3.85 -16.23 -9.82
CA ARG A 54 3.52 -15.29 -8.74
C ARG A 54 2.58 -15.91 -7.69
N LYS A 55 1.55 -16.63 -8.15
CA LYS A 55 0.62 -17.36 -7.26
C LYS A 55 1.36 -18.40 -6.42
N VAL A 56 2.25 -19.18 -7.05
CA VAL A 56 3.06 -20.18 -6.34
C VAL A 56 4.01 -19.54 -5.34
N VAL A 57 4.69 -18.45 -5.67
CA VAL A 57 5.56 -17.73 -4.72
C VAL A 57 4.76 -17.28 -3.49
N ALA A 58 3.58 -16.68 -3.68
CA ALA A 58 2.72 -16.24 -2.58
C ALA A 58 2.24 -17.42 -1.72
N LEU A 59 1.88 -18.54 -2.34
CA LEU A 59 1.49 -19.78 -1.64
C LEU A 59 2.65 -20.33 -0.79
N LEU A 60 3.84 -20.46 -1.38
CA LEU A 60 5.01 -21.02 -0.72
C LEU A 60 5.54 -20.12 0.41
N GLN A 61 5.40 -18.79 0.30
CA GLN A 61 5.77 -17.84 1.36
C GLN A 61 4.87 -17.95 2.60
N GLN A 62 3.61 -18.34 2.44
CA GLN A 62 2.69 -18.57 3.57
C GLN A 62 2.99 -19.88 4.32
N LEU A 63 3.58 -20.85 3.63
CA LEU A 63 3.98 -22.12 4.21
C LEU A 63 5.26 -21.92 5.02
N ASN A 64 5.14 -21.88 6.34
CA ASN A 64 6.30 -21.86 7.24
C ASN A 64 6.74 -23.32 7.47
N PRO A 65 7.73 -23.85 6.73
CA PRO A 65 7.99 -25.27 6.78
C PRO A 65 8.75 -25.56 8.07
N ASP A 66 8.26 -26.48 8.89
CA ASP A 66 9.16 -27.19 9.80
C ASP A 66 10.06 -28.08 8.91
N LEU A 67 11.30 -27.62 8.72
CA LEU A 67 12.25 -28.10 7.72
C LEU A 67 13.02 -29.37 8.16
N LYS A 68 12.78 -29.86 9.38
CA LYS A 68 13.52 -31.01 9.93
C LYS A 68 13.16 -32.30 9.19
N GLY A 69 14.14 -32.85 8.46
CA GLY A 69 14.07 -34.19 7.87
C GLY A 69 13.41 -34.29 6.49
N LYS A 70 13.11 -33.17 5.82
CA LYS A 70 12.52 -33.15 4.46
C LYS A 70 13.61 -33.03 3.39
N LEU A 71 13.37 -33.63 2.22
CA LEU A 71 14.23 -33.56 1.05
C LEU A 71 13.61 -32.63 0.01
N ALA A 72 14.44 -31.78 -0.60
CA ALA A 72 13.99 -30.87 -1.64
C ALA A 72 13.58 -31.63 -2.92
N THR A 73 12.47 -31.22 -3.53
CA THR A 73 12.00 -31.82 -4.79
C THR A 73 12.98 -31.54 -5.94
N PRO A 74 13.49 -32.57 -6.64
CA PRO A 74 14.36 -32.38 -7.79
C PRO A 74 13.55 -31.91 -9.01
N GLY A 75 14.13 -31.03 -9.84
CA GLY A 75 13.47 -30.55 -11.05
C GLY A 75 13.85 -29.14 -11.46
N THR A 76 13.39 -28.72 -12.65
CA THR A 76 13.50 -27.34 -13.11
C THR A 76 12.49 -26.45 -12.39
N PRO A 77 12.78 -25.15 -12.20
CA PRO A 77 11.84 -24.24 -11.54
C PRO A 77 10.46 -24.17 -12.21
N SER A 78 10.40 -24.28 -13.55
CA SER A 78 9.14 -24.33 -14.29
C SER A 78 8.26 -25.52 -13.88
N ARG A 79 8.88 -26.69 -13.67
CA ARG A 79 8.19 -27.91 -13.26
C ARG A 79 7.73 -27.82 -11.80
N LEU A 80 8.54 -27.20 -10.92
CA LEU A 80 8.14 -26.94 -9.54
C LEU A 80 6.89 -26.06 -9.44
N VAL A 81 6.77 -25.05 -10.31
CA VAL A 81 5.58 -24.19 -10.40
C VAL A 81 4.35 -25.01 -10.83
N GLU A 82 4.48 -25.85 -11.86
CA GLU A 82 3.39 -26.69 -12.35
C GLU A 82 2.93 -27.74 -11.30
N GLU A 83 3.88 -28.40 -10.63
CA GLU A 83 3.60 -29.34 -9.54
C GLU A 83 2.94 -28.64 -8.35
N ALA A 84 3.42 -27.46 -7.95
CA ALA A 84 2.81 -26.68 -6.87
C ALA A 84 1.36 -26.27 -7.19
N LEU A 85 1.06 -25.84 -8.41
CA LEU A 85 -0.30 -25.52 -8.84
C LEU A 85 -1.21 -26.76 -8.86
N THR A 86 -0.66 -27.92 -9.20
CA THR A 86 -1.41 -29.18 -9.18
C THR A 86 -1.80 -29.56 -7.74
N HIS A 87 -0.85 -29.46 -6.80
CA HIS A 87 -1.10 -29.71 -5.39
C HIS A 87 -2.06 -28.68 -4.77
N GLU A 88 -1.93 -27.40 -5.12
CA GLU A 88 -2.80 -26.32 -4.65
C GLU A 88 -4.26 -26.53 -5.06
N LYS A 89 -4.52 -26.99 -6.29
CA LYS A 89 -5.88 -27.31 -6.75
C LYS A 89 -6.44 -28.58 -6.13
N ALA A 90 -5.61 -29.60 -5.93
CA ALA A 90 -6.04 -30.89 -5.41
C ALA A 90 -6.50 -30.81 -3.93
N ILE A 91 -5.90 -29.94 -3.11
CA ILE A 91 -6.21 -29.85 -1.68
C ILE A 91 -7.68 -29.41 -1.43
N PRO A 92 -8.18 -28.30 -1.99
CA PRO A 92 -9.59 -27.91 -1.88
C PRO A 92 -10.55 -28.98 -2.38
N GLU A 93 -10.28 -29.61 -3.53
CA GLU A 93 -11.12 -30.69 -4.07
C GLU A 93 -11.29 -31.86 -3.08
N GLN A 94 -10.22 -32.22 -2.38
CA GLN A 94 -10.27 -33.27 -1.35
C GLN A 94 -10.98 -32.78 -0.07
N ARG A 95 -10.83 -31.50 0.29
CA ARG A 95 -11.55 -30.91 1.44
C ARG A 95 -13.05 -30.86 1.19
N ASP A 96 -13.48 -30.51 -0.02
CA ASP A 96 -14.89 -30.50 -0.41
C ASP A 96 -15.48 -31.92 -0.40
N LYS A 97 -14.72 -32.92 -0.87
CA LYS A 97 -15.11 -34.33 -0.74
C LYS A 97 -15.27 -34.76 0.70
N ILE A 98 -14.34 -34.37 1.59
CA ILE A 98 -14.44 -34.68 3.03
C ILE A 98 -15.69 -34.01 3.62
N LEU A 99 -16.02 -32.78 3.24
CA LEU A 99 -17.21 -32.09 3.72
C LEU A 99 -18.49 -32.85 3.32
N ALA A 100 -18.59 -33.26 2.04
CA ALA A 100 -19.70 -34.07 1.56
C ALA A 100 -19.81 -35.42 2.28
N LEU A 101 -18.68 -36.12 2.46
CA LEU A 101 -18.63 -37.41 3.17
C LEU A 101 -18.97 -37.25 4.66
N ARG A 102 -18.63 -36.12 5.30
CA ARG A 102 -19.02 -35.84 6.69
C ARG A 102 -20.51 -35.61 6.84
N GLN A 103 -21.12 -34.93 5.87
CA GLN A 103 -22.59 -34.79 5.84
C GLN A 103 -23.26 -36.15 5.66
N GLU A 104 -22.77 -36.97 4.72
CA GLU A 104 -23.24 -38.35 4.51
C GLU A 104 -23.05 -39.22 5.78
N LEU A 105 -21.93 -39.02 6.50
CA LEU A 105 -21.65 -39.71 7.76
C LEU A 105 -22.64 -39.32 8.86
N GLU A 106 -22.99 -38.04 9.01
CA GLU A 106 -23.97 -37.59 10.01
C GLU A 106 -25.37 -38.17 9.71
N GLU A 107 -25.77 -38.16 8.43
CA GLU A 107 -27.02 -38.76 7.97
C GLU A 107 -27.05 -40.28 8.25
N THR A 108 -25.93 -40.97 8.01
CA THR A 108 -25.80 -42.42 8.22
C THR A 108 -25.66 -42.78 9.69
N ALA A 109 -24.98 -41.95 10.50
CA ALA A 109 -24.79 -42.18 11.93
C ALA A 109 -26.10 -42.22 12.71
N ALA A 110 -27.13 -41.50 12.25
CA ALA A 110 -28.48 -41.57 12.82
C ALA A 110 -29.08 -42.99 12.77
N TRP A 111 -28.59 -43.84 11.87
CA TRP A 111 -29.01 -45.23 11.71
C TRP A 111 -28.21 -46.23 12.55
N GLY A 112 -27.14 -45.81 13.21
CA GLY A 112 -26.26 -46.70 13.96
C GLY A 112 -25.49 -47.71 13.08
N ASN A 113 -24.93 -48.74 13.70
CA ASN A 113 -24.18 -49.77 12.98
C ASN A 113 -25.14 -50.81 12.38
N LEU A 114 -25.76 -50.46 11.25
CA LEU A 114 -26.53 -51.41 10.45
C LEU A 114 -25.55 -52.24 9.61
N GLY A 115 -25.38 -53.53 9.95
CA GLY A 115 -24.67 -54.46 9.09
C GLY A 115 -25.46 -54.64 7.79
N LEU A 116 -25.14 -53.88 6.73
CA LEU A 116 -25.90 -53.91 5.48
C LEU A 116 -25.80 -55.29 4.82
N LYS A 117 -24.69 -55.99 5.02
CA LYS A 117 -24.50 -57.39 4.61
C LYS A 117 -25.48 -58.34 5.30
N ASP A 118 -25.75 -58.13 6.59
CA ASP A 118 -26.69 -58.97 7.35
C ASP A 118 -28.13 -58.72 6.91
N ILE A 119 -28.47 -57.45 6.60
CA ILE A 119 -29.78 -57.07 6.05
C ILE A 119 -30.02 -57.74 4.69
N VAL A 120 -29.03 -57.68 3.79
CA VAL A 120 -29.12 -58.35 2.47
C VAL A 120 -29.26 -59.86 2.64
N TRP A 121 -28.50 -60.47 3.56
CA TRP A 121 -28.63 -61.90 3.86
C TRP A 121 -30.02 -62.27 4.39
N LEU A 122 -30.62 -61.44 5.24
CA LEU A 122 -31.98 -61.66 5.74
C LEU A 122 -33.03 -61.52 4.61
N GLU A 123 -32.85 -60.56 3.70
CA GLU A 123 -33.69 -60.41 2.49
C GLU A 123 -33.61 -61.64 1.58
N GLU A 124 -32.41 -62.17 1.35
CA GLU A 124 -32.18 -63.39 0.57
C GLU A 124 -32.82 -64.65 1.20
N ASN A 125 -32.97 -64.67 2.53
CA ASN A 125 -33.62 -65.75 3.27
C ASN A 125 -35.15 -65.54 3.46
N GLY A 126 -35.74 -64.60 2.70
CA GLY A 126 -37.18 -64.44 2.59
C GLY A 126 -37.84 -63.53 3.63
N LEU A 127 -37.08 -62.66 4.31
CA LEU A 127 -37.60 -61.61 5.19
C LEU A 127 -37.60 -60.27 4.46
N THR A 128 -38.74 -59.58 4.38
CA THR A 128 -38.77 -58.19 3.90
C THR A 128 -38.40 -57.25 5.03
N ILE A 129 -37.34 -56.46 4.85
CA ILE A 129 -36.87 -55.47 5.82
C ILE A 129 -37.24 -54.07 5.35
N ASP A 130 -38.02 -53.36 6.17
CA ASP A 130 -38.45 -51.99 5.90
C ASP A 130 -38.17 -51.06 7.08
N PHE A 131 -37.89 -49.79 6.78
CA PHE A 131 -37.57 -48.77 7.77
C PHE A 131 -38.61 -47.67 7.81
N TYR A 132 -39.01 -47.28 9.02
CA TYR A 132 -40.07 -46.30 9.26
C TYR A 132 -39.65 -45.25 10.28
N ARG A 133 -40.05 -43.99 10.07
CA ARG A 133 -39.85 -42.89 11.01
C ARG A 133 -41.21 -42.41 11.54
N GLY A 134 -41.36 -42.30 12.87
CA GLY A 134 -42.59 -41.83 13.51
C GLY A 134 -42.45 -41.59 15.02
N PRO A 135 -43.54 -41.28 15.74
CA PRO A 135 -43.52 -41.05 17.18
C PRO A 135 -43.16 -42.32 17.97
N GLY A 136 -42.20 -42.23 18.90
CA GLY A 136 -41.71 -43.38 19.66
C GLY A 136 -42.76 -44.09 20.53
N ALA A 137 -43.77 -43.34 21.00
CA ALA A 137 -44.82 -43.84 21.88
C ALA A 137 -45.80 -44.83 21.20
N ASP A 138 -45.90 -44.80 19.87
CA ASP A 138 -46.91 -45.53 19.10
C ASP A 138 -46.32 -46.76 18.39
N SER A 139 -45.20 -47.32 18.87
CA SER A 139 -44.51 -48.46 18.23
C SER A 139 -45.38 -49.72 18.06
N ALA A 140 -46.41 -49.89 18.91
CA ALA A 140 -47.39 -50.97 18.83
C ALA A 140 -48.34 -50.87 17.62
N GLU A 141 -48.40 -49.71 16.93
CA GLU A 141 -49.20 -49.53 15.71
C GLU A 141 -48.52 -50.11 14.46
N ILE A 142 -47.28 -50.59 14.57
CA ILE A 142 -46.53 -51.26 13.49
C ILE A 142 -46.74 -52.78 13.58
N ALA A 143 -47.52 -53.34 12.65
CA ALA A 143 -47.77 -54.78 12.60
C ALA A 143 -46.73 -55.51 11.73
N ALA A 144 -45.62 -55.92 12.34
CA ALA A 144 -44.58 -56.77 11.75
C ALA A 144 -44.21 -57.94 12.70
N GLU A 145 -43.56 -58.99 12.17
CA GLU A 145 -43.08 -60.11 13.02
C GLU A 145 -42.02 -59.64 14.03
N PHE A 146 -41.16 -58.71 13.61
CA PHE A 146 -40.17 -58.06 14.48
C PHE A 146 -40.15 -56.56 14.23
N VAL A 147 -40.14 -55.78 15.32
CA VAL A 147 -39.99 -54.31 15.31
C VAL A 147 -38.87 -53.97 16.28
N VAL A 148 -37.85 -53.26 15.80
CA VAL A 148 -36.70 -52.81 16.58
C VAL A 148 -36.55 -51.30 16.44
N GLU A 149 -36.46 -50.59 17.55
CA GLU A 149 -36.12 -49.17 17.58
C GLU A 149 -34.60 -49.01 17.42
N ILE A 150 -34.17 -48.26 16.40
CA ILE A 150 -32.75 -48.03 16.08
C ILE A 150 -32.23 -46.84 16.90
N THR A 151 -32.88 -45.68 16.76
CA THR A 151 -32.46 -44.42 17.38
C THR A 151 -33.68 -43.53 17.66
N GLN A 152 -33.63 -42.76 18.75
CA GLN A 152 -34.61 -41.72 19.08
C GLN A 152 -33.96 -40.32 19.05
N VAL A 153 -34.50 -39.41 18.23
CA VAL A 153 -34.02 -38.03 18.13
C VAL A 153 -35.22 -37.08 18.17
N GLY A 154 -35.26 -36.19 19.17
CA GLY A 154 -36.24 -35.09 19.24
C GLY A 154 -37.72 -35.51 19.30
N GLY A 155 -38.04 -36.68 19.87
CA GLY A 155 -39.41 -37.21 19.98
C GLY A 155 -39.86 -38.08 18.80
N THR A 156 -39.08 -38.16 17.73
CA THR A 156 -39.26 -39.13 16.63
C THR A 156 -38.26 -40.28 16.74
N SER A 157 -38.74 -41.50 16.55
CA SER A 157 -37.97 -42.73 16.58
C SER A 157 -37.89 -43.36 15.19
N LEU A 158 -36.74 -43.96 14.88
CA LEU A 158 -36.50 -44.73 13.67
C LEU A 158 -36.66 -46.22 13.99
N PHE A 159 -37.54 -46.91 13.26
CA PHE A 159 -37.86 -48.32 13.47
C PHE A 159 -37.41 -49.17 12.28
N MET A 160 -36.86 -50.34 12.57
CA MET A 160 -36.60 -51.41 11.62
C MET A 160 -37.66 -52.50 11.81
N THR A 161 -38.27 -52.92 10.70
CA THR A 161 -39.26 -54.01 10.69
C THR A 161 -38.76 -55.17 9.86
N ALA A 162 -38.96 -56.39 10.34
CA ALA A 162 -38.70 -57.62 9.58
C ALA A 162 -39.94 -58.51 9.62
N SER A 163 -40.40 -58.97 8.45
CA SER A 163 -41.61 -59.79 8.31
C SER A 163 -41.56 -60.64 7.05
N ARG A 164 -42.20 -61.81 7.04
CA ARG A 164 -42.40 -62.62 5.81
C ARG A 164 -43.70 -62.26 5.07
N GLN A 165 -44.54 -61.45 5.70
CA GLN A 165 -45.81 -60.95 5.18
C GLN A 165 -45.77 -59.42 5.04
N PRO A 166 -46.54 -58.81 4.13
CA PRO A 166 -46.55 -57.36 3.94
C PRO A 166 -46.92 -56.62 5.24
N VAL A 167 -46.02 -55.76 5.69
CA VAL A 167 -46.14 -54.99 6.94
C VAL A 167 -47.30 -54.00 6.81
N ARG A 168 -48.15 -53.93 7.84
CA ARG A 168 -49.22 -52.91 7.94
C ARG A 168 -48.80 -51.83 8.92
N VAL A 169 -48.79 -50.58 8.45
CA VAL A 169 -48.35 -49.42 9.23
C VAL A 169 -49.41 -48.32 9.15
N SER A 170 -49.62 -47.58 10.24
CA SER A 170 -50.53 -46.42 10.27
C SER A 170 -49.96 -45.22 9.48
N GLU A 171 -50.82 -44.29 9.05
CA GLU A 171 -50.42 -43.10 8.27
C GLU A 171 -49.44 -42.17 9.00
N LYS A 172 -49.25 -42.35 10.32
CA LYS A 172 -48.34 -41.55 11.15
C LYS A 172 -46.84 -41.87 10.89
N PHE A 173 -46.54 -42.99 10.24
CA PHE A 173 -45.16 -43.44 10.00
C PHE A 173 -44.80 -43.31 8.53
N ALA A 174 -43.70 -42.62 8.24
CA ALA A 174 -43.18 -42.48 6.89
C ALA A 174 -42.10 -43.54 6.61
N ARG A 175 -42.18 -44.21 5.45
CA ARG A 175 -41.12 -45.14 5.00
C ARG A 175 -39.88 -44.34 4.61
N VAL A 176 -38.72 -44.75 5.12
CA VAL A 176 -37.43 -44.11 4.84
C VAL A 176 -36.53 -45.10 4.12
N ALA A 177 -35.79 -44.63 3.11
CA ALA A 177 -34.81 -45.47 2.43
C ALA A 177 -33.59 -45.73 3.32
N ARG A 178 -33.07 -46.97 3.30
CA ARG A 178 -31.83 -47.33 4.01
C ARG A 178 -30.63 -46.57 3.43
N PRO A 179 -29.60 -46.27 4.23
CA PRO A 179 -28.36 -45.68 3.73
C PRO A 179 -27.68 -46.61 2.71
N SER A 180 -27.02 -46.02 1.72
CA SER A 180 -26.34 -46.74 0.64
C SER A 180 -24.99 -47.31 1.04
N ARG A 181 -24.36 -46.77 2.10
CA ARG A 181 -23.01 -47.11 2.56
C ARG A 181 -22.99 -47.24 4.08
N GLU A 182 -22.07 -48.06 4.57
CA GLU A 182 -21.84 -48.24 6.01
C GLU A 182 -20.95 -47.11 6.57
N ILE A 183 -21.11 -46.83 7.86
CA ILE A 183 -20.29 -45.86 8.61
C ILE A 183 -18.79 -46.17 8.45
N GLU A 184 -18.40 -47.45 8.50
CA GLU A 184 -17.02 -47.89 8.31
C GLU A 184 -16.48 -47.56 6.92
N ALA A 185 -17.30 -47.69 5.88
CA ALA A 185 -16.88 -47.39 4.51
C ALA A 185 -16.69 -45.89 4.29
N ILE A 186 -17.60 -45.06 4.80
CA ILE A 186 -17.52 -43.59 4.71
C ILE A 186 -16.33 -43.07 5.51
N THR A 187 -16.12 -43.56 6.74
CA THR A 187 -14.98 -43.16 7.58
C THR A 187 -13.64 -43.59 6.97
N ALA A 188 -13.56 -44.78 6.36
CA ALA A 188 -12.37 -45.21 5.63
C ALA A 188 -12.04 -44.26 4.46
N GLU A 189 -13.05 -43.81 3.70
CA GLU A 189 -12.85 -42.88 2.60
C GLU A 189 -12.42 -41.49 3.07
N ILE A 190 -13.00 -40.97 4.16
CA ILE A 190 -12.55 -39.73 4.80
C ILE A 190 -11.07 -39.85 5.19
N ASN A 191 -10.65 -40.96 5.79
CA ASN A 191 -9.25 -41.18 6.17
C ASN A 191 -8.31 -41.23 4.93
N ILE A 192 -8.77 -41.83 3.82
CA ILE A 192 -8.02 -41.82 2.55
C ILE A 192 -7.86 -40.38 2.03
N CYS A 193 -8.94 -39.60 1.98
CA CYS A 193 -8.89 -38.20 1.55
C CYS A 193 -7.98 -37.36 2.47
N GLN A 194 -8.03 -37.57 3.78
CA GLN A 194 -7.14 -36.89 4.74
C GLN A 194 -5.67 -37.26 4.51
N LYS A 195 -5.38 -38.54 4.23
CA LYS A 195 -4.04 -38.99 3.88
C LYS A 195 -3.53 -38.35 2.61
N ILE A 196 -4.37 -38.27 1.57
CA ILE A 196 -4.04 -37.58 0.31
C ILE A 196 -3.72 -36.11 0.59
N ILE A 197 -4.54 -35.39 1.36
CA ILE A 197 -4.26 -33.99 1.72
C ILE A 197 -2.91 -33.87 2.42
N SER A 198 -2.62 -34.74 3.39
CA SER A 198 -1.34 -34.74 4.11
C SER A 198 -0.14 -34.99 3.18
N GLU A 199 -0.27 -35.88 2.20
CA GLU A 199 0.77 -36.13 1.19
C GLU A 199 0.99 -34.92 0.28
N GLN A 200 -0.08 -34.24 -0.13
CA GLN A 200 -0.04 -33.05 -1.00
C GLN A 200 0.56 -31.85 -0.24
N GLU A 201 0.16 -31.64 1.01
CA GLU A 201 0.74 -30.62 1.90
C GLU A 201 2.22 -30.89 2.19
N HIS A 202 2.60 -32.17 2.33
CA HIS A 202 4.00 -32.57 2.44
C HIS A 202 4.79 -32.24 1.17
N ALA A 203 4.26 -32.57 -0.01
CA ALA A 203 4.90 -32.25 -1.28
C ALA A 203 5.09 -30.74 -1.47
N LEU A 204 4.08 -29.92 -1.14
CA LEU A 204 4.19 -28.46 -1.13
C LEU A 204 5.26 -27.96 -0.17
N ALA A 205 5.38 -28.56 1.02
CA ALA A 205 6.44 -28.21 1.97
C ALA A 205 7.84 -28.56 1.44
N CYS A 206 7.99 -29.65 0.69
CA CYS A 206 9.26 -30.00 0.02
C CYS A 206 9.60 -29.04 -1.13
N ILE A 207 8.59 -28.55 -1.86
CA ILE A 207 8.78 -27.50 -2.89
C ILE A 207 9.16 -26.16 -2.23
N ALA A 208 8.55 -25.81 -1.09
CA ALA A 208 8.85 -24.59 -0.35
C ALA A 208 10.33 -24.48 0.07
N MET A 209 11.04 -25.61 0.22
CA MET A 209 12.49 -25.62 0.48
C MET A 209 13.31 -24.97 -0.65
N ARG A 210 12.78 -24.92 -1.88
CA ARG A 210 13.40 -24.31 -3.06
C ARG A 210 12.70 -23.00 -3.46
N LEU A 211 12.08 -22.30 -2.51
CA LEU A 211 11.43 -21.01 -2.75
C LEU A 211 12.35 -20.04 -3.49
N SER A 212 13.64 -19.97 -3.10
CA SER A 212 14.64 -19.10 -3.75
C SER A 212 14.79 -19.37 -5.25
N ASP A 213 14.69 -20.63 -5.67
CA ASP A 213 14.84 -21.01 -7.09
C ASP A 213 13.59 -20.60 -7.90
N VAL A 214 12.41 -20.68 -7.27
CA VAL A 214 11.15 -20.23 -7.87
C VAL A 214 11.10 -18.70 -7.95
N GLU A 215 11.58 -18.00 -6.91
CA GLU A 215 11.73 -16.54 -6.91
C GLU A 215 12.71 -16.08 -8.00
N HIS A 216 13.86 -16.76 -8.15
CA HIS A 216 14.80 -16.45 -9.23
C HIS A 216 14.21 -16.72 -10.63
N TYR A 217 13.44 -17.80 -10.78
CA TYR A 217 12.71 -18.08 -12.02
C TYR A 217 11.64 -17.02 -12.32
N TYR A 218 10.92 -16.54 -11.31
CA TYR A 218 9.98 -15.43 -11.44
C TYR A 218 10.68 -14.16 -11.95
N THR A 219 11.80 -13.78 -11.35
CA THR A 219 12.63 -12.65 -11.79
C THR A 219 13.10 -12.82 -13.23
N LYS A 220 13.52 -14.04 -13.62
CA LYS A 220 13.90 -14.36 -15.00
C LYS A 220 12.73 -14.17 -15.98
N LEU A 221 11.51 -14.58 -15.62
CA LEU A 221 10.33 -14.37 -16.45
C LEU A 221 9.97 -12.89 -16.60
N LEU A 222 10.08 -12.09 -15.53
CA LEU A 222 9.89 -10.63 -15.59
C LEU A 222 10.91 -9.95 -16.50
N ASN A 223 12.19 -10.34 -16.40
CA ASN A 223 13.24 -9.85 -17.29
C ASN A 223 12.98 -10.23 -18.75
N ARG A 224 12.49 -11.46 -18.99
CA ARG A 224 12.08 -11.89 -20.33
C ARG A 224 10.92 -11.06 -20.87
N ARG A 225 9.91 -10.76 -20.04
CA ARG A 225 8.77 -9.90 -20.41
C ARG A 225 9.24 -8.52 -20.84
N ARG A 226 10.04 -7.86 -20.00
CA ARG A 226 10.59 -6.53 -20.27
C ARG A 226 11.43 -6.49 -21.55
N PHE A 227 12.23 -7.54 -21.78
CA PHE A 227 13.00 -7.66 -23.02
C PHE A 227 12.09 -7.80 -24.25
N THR A 228 11.05 -8.64 -24.17
CA THR A 228 10.09 -8.82 -25.27
C THR A 228 9.24 -7.58 -25.52
N GLU A 229 8.86 -6.83 -24.49
CA GLU A 229 8.18 -5.53 -24.63
C GLU A 229 9.02 -4.55 -25.45
N VAL A 230 10.32 -4.43 -25.12
CA VAL A 230 11.25 -3.58 -25.88
C VAL A 230 11.46 -4.12 -27.29
N GLU A 231 11.69 -5.42 -27.44
CA GLU A 231 11.94 -6.07 -28.74
C GLU A 231 10.77 -5.90 -29.73
N THR A 232 9.53 -5.99 -29.25
CA THR A 232 8.32 -5.81 -30.06
C THR A 232 7.94 -4.35 -30.29
N GLY A 233 8.36 -3.44 -29.39
CA GLY A 233 8.15 -1.99 -29.53
C GLY A 233 9.10 -1.28 -30.50
N VAL A 234 10.10 -2.00 -31.01
CA VAL A 234 11.05 -1.52 -32.02
C VAL A 234 10.38 -1.45 -33.39
N HIS A 235 10.62 -0.35 -34.13
CA HIS A 235 10.20 -0.25 -35.52
C HIS A 235 11.29 -0.83 -36.43
N GLY A 236 10.93 -1.79 -37.29
CA GLY A 236 11.86 -2.40 -38.24
C GLY A 236 11.33 -2.35 -39.67
N GLU A 237 12.13 -1.81 -40.59
CA GLU A 237 11.88 -1.82 -42.04
C GLU A 237 13.17 -2.21 -42.76
N GLU A 238 13.05 -3.09 -43.76
CA GLU A 238 14.09 -3.43 -44.76
C GLU A 238 15.54 -3.59 -44.22
N GLY A 239 15.70 -4.35 -43.12
CA GLY A 239 17.02 -4.72 -42.58
C GLY A 239 17.62 -3.74 -41.57
N LEU A 240 16.93 -2.63 -41.28
CA LEU A 240 17.24 -1.70 -40.20
C LEU A 240 16.17 -1.78 -39.12
N PHE A 241 16.57 -1.58 -37.87
CA PHE A 241 15.63 -1.34 -36.78
C PHE A 241 15.96 -0.01 -36.08
N VAL A 242 14.91 0.66 -35.60
CA VAL A 242 14.96 1.95 -34.92
C VAL A 242 14.33 1.85 -33.54
N LEU A 243 15.03 2.39 -32.55
CA LEU A 243 14.61 2.47 -31.16
C LEU A 243 14.64 3.93 -30.71
N SER A 244 13.58 4.37 -30.02
CA SER A 244 13.54 5.65 -29.33
C SER A 244 13.68 5.45 -27.82
N GLY A 245 14.26 6.43 -27.14
CA GLY A 245 14.33 6.42 -25.70
C GLY A 245 14.85 7.72 -25.12
N TRP A 246 15.07 7.71 -23.81
CA TRP A 246 15.56 8.85 -23.06
C TRP A 246 16.74 8.43 -22.20
N CYS A 247 17.78 9.27 -22.17
CA CYS A 247 18.92 9.09 -21.28
C CYS A 247 19.27 10.40 -20.56
N PRO A 248 19.76 10.35 -19.31
CA PRO A 248 20.31 11.52 -18.64
C PRO A 248 21.49 12.11 -19.43
N ALA A 249 21.51 13.43 -19.60
CA ALA A 249 22.53 14.12 -20.41
C ALA A 249 23.96 13.91 -19.89
N ASN A 250 24.12 13.69 -18.57
CA ASN A 250 25.41 13.40 -17.93
C ASN A 250 25.93 11.99 -18.21
N LYS A 251 25.07 11.05 -18.66
CA LYS A 251 25.44 9.68 -19.02
C LYS A 251 25.41 9.41 -20.53
N ALA A 252 25.06 10.43 -21.31
CA ALA A 252 24.92 10.28 -22.75
C ALA A 252 26.26 9.93 -23.45
N SER A 253 27.39 10.44 -22.95
CA SER A 253 28.72 10.10 -23.48
C SER A 253 29.14 8.66 -23.17
N GLU A 254 28.81 8.17 -21.97
CA GLU A 254 29.07 6.79 -21.54
C GLU A 254 28.39 5.77 -22.46
N LEU A 255 27.16 6.10 -22.89
CA LEU A 255 26.42 5.29 -23.86
C LEU A 255 27.16 5.22 -25.21
N THR A 256 27.60 6.36 -25.75
CA THR A 256 28.31 6.38 -27.05
C THR A 256 29.59 5.55 -26.99
N THR A 257 30.38 5.69 -25.92
CA THR A 257 31.61 4.92 -25.72
C THR A 257 31.31 3.42 -25.63
N ALA A 258 30.26 3.00 -24.92
CA ALA A 258 29.88 1.59 -24.82
C ALA A 258 29.56 0.95 -26.19
N PHE A 259 28.89 1.68 -27.09
CA PHE A 259 28.62 1.22 -28.45
C PHE A 259 29.87 1.14 -29.33
N GLU A 260 30.80 2.09 -29.17
CA GLU A 260 32.08 2.10 -29.88
C GLU A 260 32.98 0.93 -29.43
N GLU A 261 33.08 0.68 -28.13
CA GLU A 261 33.86 -0.43 -27.55
C GLU A 261 33.30 -1.81 -27.95
N ALA A 262 31.98 -1.94 -28.04
CA ALA A 262 31.32 -3.17 -28.49
C ALA A 262 31.51 -3.44 -29.99
N GLY A 263 32.02 -2.48 -30.78
CA GLY A 263 32.24 -2.63 -32.21
C GLY A 263 30.96 -2.79 -33.04
N ILE A 264 29.82 -2.36 -32.51
CA ILE A 264 28.51 -2.51 -33.18
C ILE A 264 28.26 -1.30 -34.08
N ALA A 265 27.91 -1.56 -35.35
CA ALA A 265 27.55 -0.52 -36.31
C ALA A 265 26.15 0.06 -36.01
N ALA A 266 26.06 0.91 -34.98
CA ALA A 266 24.85 1.62 -34.58
C ALA A 266 25.01 3.14 -34.80
N ALA A 267 23.99 3.77 -35.36
CA ALA A 267 23.91 5.23 -35.44
C ALA A 267 23.10 5.75 -34.23
N LEU A 268 23.75 6.54 -33.38
CA LEU A 268 23.11 7.20 -32.24
C LEU A 268 22.92 8.70 -32.54
N LYS A 269 21.68 9.18 -32.44
CA LYS A 269 21.36 10.61 -32.48
C LYS A 269 20.78 11.02 -31.14
N LEU A 270 21.46 11.96 -30.47
CA LEU A 270 21.04 12.54 -29.20
C LEU A 270 20.56 13.97 -29.46
N SER A 271 19.28 14.24 -29.19
CA SER A 271 18.69 15.58 -29.30
C SER A 271 18.15 16.07 -27.96
N GLU A 272 17.99 17.37 -27.82
CA GLU A 272 17.22 17.94 -26.70
C GLU A 272 15.73 17.59 -26.86
N PRO A 273 14.97 17.50 -25.76
CA PRO A 273 13.52 17.31 -25.83
C PRO A 273 12.87 18.45 -26.62
N ALA A 274 11.93 18.12 -27.50
CA ALA A 274 11.11 19.16 -28.14
C ALA A 274 10.11 19.77 -27.13
N GLU A 275 9.56 20.96 -27.41
CA GLU A 275 8.64 21.66 -26.49
C GLU A 275 7.34 20.89 -26.23
N ASP A 276 6.93 20.03 -27.16
CA ASP A 276 5.73 19.18 -27.10
C ASP A 276 6.00 17.80 -26.46
N GLU A 277 7.26 17.46 -26.19
CA GLU A 277 7.63 16.17 -25.61
C GLU A 277 7.73 16.23 -24.09
N VAL A 278 7.18 15.22 -23.42
CA VAL A 278 7.28 15.08 -21.96
C VAL A 278 8.30 13.99 -21.63
N PRO A 279 9.58 14.34 -21.38
CA PRO A 279 10.60 13.36 -21.03
C PRO A 279 10.34 12.75 -19.65
N PRO A 280 10.87 11.54 -19.38
CA PRO A 280 10.78 10.93 -18.06
C PRO A 280 11.65 11.66 -17.04
N THR A 281 11.12 11.82 -15.83
CA THR A 281 11.77 12.54 -14.74
C THR A 281 12.75 11.65 -13.99
N SER A 282 14.02 12.06 -13.97
CA SER A 282 15.09 11.44 -13.19
C SER A 282 15.53 12.39 -12.08
N LEU A 283 15.26 12.04 -10.82
CA LEU A 283 15.67 12.84 -9.68
C LEU A 283 17.15 12.59 -9.36
N LYS A 284 17.91 13.67 -9.14
CA LYS A 284 19.30 13.55 -8.67
C LYS A 284 19.29 12.96 -7.27
N LYS A 285 19.95 11.81 -7.11
CA LYS A 285 20.08 11.10 -5.84
C LYS A 285 20.83 11.98 -4.83
N SER A 286 20.10 12.59 -3.90
CA SER A 286 20.65 13.24 -2.71
C SER A 286 20.16 12.52 -1.46
N PHE A 287 20.85 12.67 -0.33
CA PHE A 287 20.44 12.00 0.92
C PHE A 287 18.99 12.35 1.31
N LEU A 288 18.59 13.62 1.19
CA LEU A 288 17.22 14.06 1.50
C LEU A 288 16.21 13.56 0.45
N SER A 289 16.53 13.69 -0.85
CA SER A 289 15.61 13.27 -1.92
C SER A 289 15.39 11.76 -1.90
N ASN A 290 16.43 10.97 -1.65
CA ASN A 290 16.29 9.51 -1.52
C ASN A 290 15.43 9.13 -0.32
N SER A 291 15.53 9.87 0.79
CA SER A 291 14.79 9.54 2.02
C SER A 291 13.28 9.76 1.87
N VAL A 292 12.83 10.69 1.03
CA VAL A 292 11.39 10.90 0.76
C VAL A 292 10.86 10.06 -0.41
N GLN A 293 11.75 9.49 -1.25
CA GLN A 293 11.35 8.68 -2.41
C GLN A 293 10.36 7.54 -2.08
N PRO A 294 10.50 6.77 -0.97
CA PRO A 294 9.53 5.72 -0.64
C PRO A 294 8.12 6.25 -0.43
N LEU A 295 7.99 7.49 0.09
CA LEU A 295 6.69 8.13 0.26
C LEU A 295 6.10 8.53 -1.09
N TYR A 296 6.89 9.09 -2.00
CA TYR A 296 6.42 9.37 -3.37
C TYR A 296 6.02 8.11 -4.11
N ASP A 297 6.82 7.04 -4.00
CA ASP A 297 6.53 5.75 -4.61
C ASP A 297 5.25 5.11 -4.01
N PHE A 298 5.06 5.20 -2.70
CA PHE A 298 3.83 4.73 -2.03
C PHE A 298 2.58 5.50 -2.50
N MET A 299 2.73 6.79 -2.77
CA MET A 299 1.64 7.65 -3.22
C MET A 299 1.44 7.66 -4.74
N GLY A 300 2.34 7.04 -5.51
CA GLY A 300 2.32 7.08 -6.97
C GLY A 300 2.61 8.47 -7.55
N LEU A 301 3.35 9.32 -6.82
CA LEU A 301 3.64 10.69 -7.23
C LEU A 301 4.97 10.77 -7.98
N VAL A 302 4.95 11.42 -9.14
CA VAL A 302 6.15 11.65 -9.93
C VAL A 302 6.15 13.12 -10.37
N PRO A 303 7.15 13.92 -9.98
CA PRO A 303 7.22 15.29 -10.44
C PRO A 303 7.37 15.33 -11.96
N SER A 304 6.72 16.29 -12.61
CA SER A 304 6.91 16.54 -14.04
C SER A 304 8.33 17.04 -14.32
N TYR A 305 8.85 16.85 -15.54
CA TYR A 305 10.24 17.18 -15.86
C TYR A 305 10.55 18.68 -15.70
N ASN A 306 9.57 19.54 -15.96
CA ASN A 306 9.69 21.00 -15.85
C ASN A 306 9.37 21.54 -14.44
N GLU A 307 9.00 20.66 -13.50
CA GLU A 307 8.69 21.04 -12.13
C GLU A 307 9.97 21.28 -11.30
N PRO A 308 9.88 22.09 -10.23
CA PRO A 308 11.02 22.27 -9.35
C PRO A 308 11.20 21.01 -8.51
N GLU A 309 12.45 20.69 -8.19
CA GLU A 309 12.69 19.59 -7.26
C GLU A 309 12.39 20.07 -5.83
N THR A 310 11.33 19.54 -5.23
CA THR A 310 10.84 19.91 -3.90
C THR A 310 11.15 18.88 -2.82
N SER A 311 11.71 17.72 -3.16
CA SER A 311 11.88 16.56 -2.26
C SER A 311 12.54 16.93 -0.93
N GLY A 312 13.62 17.71 -0.98
CA GLY A 312 14.34 18.13 0.23
C GLY A 312 13.51 19.04 1.15
N LEU A 313 12.73 19.95 0.57
CA LEU A 313 11.83 20.83 1.32
C LEU A 313 10.61 20.06 1.85
N PHE A 314 10.06 19.18 1.02
CA PHE A 314 8.96 18.30 1.40
C PHE A 314 9.33 17.48 2.64
N LEU A 315 10.51 16.86 2.66
CA LEU A 315 10.97 16.06 3.79
C LEU A 315 11.14 16.91 5.06
N SER A 316 11.75 18.10 4.95
CA SER A 316 11.98 18.95 6.11
C SER A 316 10.68 19.48 6.69
N MET A 317 9.75 19.95 5.86
CA MET A 317 8.43 20.41 6.30
C MET A 317 7.58 19.26 6.84
N LEU A 318 7.56 18.10 6.18
CA LEU A 318 6.87 16.91 6.69
C LEU A 318 7.41 16.48 8.06
N THR A 319 8.72 16.58 8.28
CA THR A 319 9.34 16.29 9.59
C THR A 319 8.84 17.24 10.66
N VAL A 320 8.75 18.54 10.35
CA VAL A 320 8.22 19.54 11.28
C VAL A 320 6.72 19.31 11.54
N PHE A 321 5.93 19.03 10.49
CA PHE A 321 4.50 18.74 10.64
C PHE A 321 4.26 17.48 11.47
N ALA A 322 5.04 16.42 11.23
CA ALA A 322 4.98 15.21 12.03
C ALA A 322 5.28 15.49 13.50
N ALA A 323 6.27 16.34 13.76
CA ALA A 323 6.62 16.75 15.10
C ALA A 323 5.44 17.46 15.81
N PHE A 324 4.78 18.41 15.14
CA PHE A 324 3.61 19.10 15.68
C PHE A 324 2.39 18.19 15.88
N MET A 325 2.16 17.21 14.99
CA MET A 325 1.00 16.33 15.07
C MET A 325 1.13 15.21 16.10
N VAL A 326 2.35 14.70 16.34
CA VAL A 326 2.56 13.69 17.38
C VAL A 326 2.79 14.36 18.73
N ALA A 327 3.55 15.46 18.76
CA ALA A 327 3.76 16.32 19.94
C ALA A 327 4.15 15.61 21.25
N ASP A 328 4.85 14.46 21.17
CA ASP A 328 5.21 13.63 22.31
C ASP A 328 6.63 13.05 22.16
N ALA A 329 7.49 13.33 23.13
CA ALA A 329 8.88 12.87 23.13
C ALA A 329 9.00 11.38 23.44
N GLY A 330 8.10 10.82 24.25
CA GLY A 330 8.07 9.41 24.59
C GLY A 330 7.85 8.56 23.34
N TYR A 331 6.84 8.90 22.53
CA TYR A 331 6.58 8.20 21.27
C TYR A 331 7.71 8.39 20.26
N GLY A 332 8.19 9.64 20.09
CA GLY A 332 9.30 9.94 19.21
C GLY A 332 10.54 9.11 19.54
N LEU A 333 10.95 9.12 20.81
CA LEU A 333 12.15 8.44 21.29
C LEU A 333 12.01 6.92 21.22
N LEU A 334 10.85 6.38 21.59
CA LEU A 334 10.59 4.94 21.54
C LEU A 334 10.76 4.40 20.12
N VAL A 335 10.15 5.06 19.13
CA VAL A 335 10.27 4.65 17.73
C VAL A 335 11.67 4.92 17.19
N LEU A 336 12.28 6.04 17.53
CA LEU A 336 13.63 6.39 17.11
C LEU A 336 14.65 5.35 17.59
N VAL A 337 14.61 4.99 18.87
CA VAL A 337 15.50 3.97 19.44
C VAL A 337 15.23 2.59 18.83
N ALA A 338 13.96 2.20 18.68
CA ALA A 338 13.60 0.95 18.03
C ALA A 338 14.15 0.88 16.61
N LEU A 339 14.02 1.95 15.82
CA LEU A 339 14.57 2.04 14.46
C LEU A 339 16.10 1.97 14.45
N LEU A 340 16.79 2.65 15.37
CA LEU A 340 18.26 2.64 15.45
C LEU A 340 18.80 1.26 15.83
N VAL A 341 18.21 0.60 16.82
CA VAL A 341 18.61 -0.76 17.25
C VAL A 341 18.30 -1.78 16.16
N ALA A 342 17.13 -1.66 15.53
CA ALA A 342 16.69 -2.60 14.52
C ALA A 342 17.21 -2.26 13.11
N TYR A 343 17.98 -1.19 12.94
CA TYR A 343 18.45 -0.70 11.63
C TYR A 343 19.22 -1.77 10.83
N LYS A 344 20.26 -2.37 11.45
CA LYS A 344 21.05 -3.45 10.82
C LYS A 344 20.23 -4.71 10.55
N PRO A 345 19.46 -5.28 11.50
CA PRO A 345 18.68 -6.48 11.22
C PRO A 345 17.57 -6.24 10.20
N LEU A 346 16.95 -5.06 10.13
CA LEU A 346 15.97 -4.75 9.09
C LEU A 346 16.61 -4.69 7.71
N LEU A 347 17.78 -4.06 7.57
CA LEU A 347 18.52 -4.05 6.31
C LEU A 347 18.89 -5.45 5.85
N ASN A 348 19.34 -6.32 6.76
CA ASN A 348 19.66 -7.71 6.44
C ASN A 348 18.42 -8.54 6.03
N ARG A 349 17.23 -8.12 6.46
CA ARG A 349 15.94 -8.71 6.06
C ARG A 349 15.37 -8.11 4.77
N GLY A 350 16.10 -7.22 4.10
CA GLY A 350 15.69 -6.61 2.83
C GLY A 350 14.80 -5.37 2.98
N ALA A 351 14.72 -4.75 4.16
CA ALA A 351 14.02 -3.47 4.32
C ALA A 351 14.72 -2.35 3.51
N ASP A 352 13.93 -1.48 2.89
CA ASP A 352 14.47 -0.35 2.14
C ASP A 352 15.16 0.65 3.09
N ARG A 353 16.44 0.90 2.85
CA ARG A 353 17.25 1.88 3.59
C ARG A 353 16.62 3.27 3.58
N ASN A 354 16.01 3.68 2.47
CA ASN A 354 15.40 4.99 2.33
C ASN A 354 14.18 5.13 3.23
N PHE A 355 13.39 4.05 3.37
CA PHE A 355 12.23 4.01 4.25
C PHE A 355 12.64 4.12 5.73
N LEU A 356 13.75 3.49 6.11
CA LEU A 356 14.32 3.63 7.45
C LEU A 356 14.78 5.07 7.72
N HIS A 357 15.46 5.70 6.76
CA HIS A 357 15.85 7.10 6.91
C HIS A 357 14.64 8.03 7.05
N LEU A 358 13.56 7.81 6.28
CA LEU A 358 12.31 8.56 6.42
C LEU A 358 11.80 8.50 7.87
N GLY A 359 11.69 7.29 8.43
CA GLY A 359 11.29 7.09 9.82
C GLY A 359 12.21 7.82 10.81
N LEU A 360 13.53 7.73 10.62
CA LEU A 360 14.50 8.42 11.48
C LEU A 360 14.33 9.95 11.44
N PHE A 361 14.05 10.54 10.27
CA PHE A 361 13.79 11.98 10.15
C PHE A 361 12.51 12.38 10.90
N LEU A 362 11.39 11.70 10.62
CA LEU A 362 10.07 12.05 11.19
C LEU A 362 10.05 11.89 12.72
N PHE A 363 10.50 10.74 13.23
CA PHE A 363 10.52 10.47 14.67
C PHE A 363 11.67 11.19 15.39
N GLY A 364 12.77 11.48 14.70
CA GLY A 364 13.81 12.36 15.21
C GLY A 364 13.29 13.78 15.46
N GLY A 365 12.59 14.37 14.48
CA GLY A 365 11.94 15.68 14.63
C GLY A 365 10.89 15.68 15.74
N THR A 366 10.07 14.62 15.80
CA THR A 366 9.07 14.41 16.85
C THR A 366 9.69 14.37 18.24
N THR A 367 10.82 13.67 18.40
CA THR A 367 11.55 13.60 19.67
C THR A 367 12.02 14.99 20.08
N ILE A 368 12.65 15.74 19.16
CA ILE A 368 13.17 17.09 19.45
C ILE A 368 12.02 18.02 19.87
N TYR A 369 10.92 18.04 19.14
CA TYR A 369 9.78 18.90 19.45
C TYR A 369 9.04 18.47 20.72
N GLY A 370 8.88 17.17 20.95
CA GLY A 370 8.32 16.65 22.20
C GLY A 370 9.17 17.03 23.42
N LEU A 371 10.51 17.06 23.27
CA LEU A 371 11.41 17.55 24.30
C LEU A 371 11.21 19.05 24.55
N LEU A 372 11.00 19.84 23.49
CA LEU A 372 10.71 21.27 23.60
C LEU A 372 9.39 21.49 24.35
N ASN A 373 8.31 20.78 23.98
CA ASN A 373 7.02 20.86 24.68
C ASN A 373 6.98 20.13 26.02
N ASN A 374 8.05 19.39 26.34
CA ASN A 374 8.22 18.66 27.58
C ASN A 374 7.09 17.64 27.86
N SER A 375 6.60 17.02 26.78
CA SER A 375 5.48 16.07 26.78
C SER A 375 5.99 14.64 26.61
N TRP A 376 5.61 13.75 27.53
CA TRP A 376 6.03 12.36 27.61
C TRP A 376 4.84 11.45 27.86
N PHE A 377 4.50 10.59 26.90
CA PHE A 377 3.40 9.64 27.00
C PHE A 377 2.07 10.28 27.44
N GLY A 378 1.78 11.50 26.97
CA GLY A 378 0.60 12.27 27.33
C GLY A 378 0.68 13.04 28.66
N GLU A 379 1.82 13.05 29.35
CA GLU A 379 2.05 13.84 30.57
C GLU A 379 3.12 14.91 30.36
N THR A 380 2.98 16.06 31.01
CA THR A 380 3.98 17.13 31.02
C THR A 380 4.92 16.94 32.22
N TRP A 381 6.15 16.50 31.96
CA TRP A 381 7.13 16.27 33.03
C TRP A 381 7.99 17.51 33.18
N HIS A 382 7.83 18.36 34.21
CA HIS A 382 8.64 19.58 34.39
C HIS A 382 10.15 19.32 34.67
N LEU A 383 10.88 18.80 33.66
CA LEU A 383 12.29 18.42 33.74
C LEU A 383 13.23 19.63 33.89
N PHE A 384 12.82 20.81 33.42
CA PHE A 384 13.61 22.03 33.50
C PHE A 384 12.92 23.09 34.39
N PRO A 385 13.52 23.45 35.55
CA PRO A 385 12.99 24.53 36.37
C PRO A 385 13.09 25.86 35.61
N GLY A 386 11.94 26.42 35.22
CA GLY A 386 11.84 27.69 34.49
C GLY A 386 11.12 27.61 33.14
N TYR A 387 10.85 26.42 32.60
CA TYR A 387 10.09 26.25 31.37
C TYR A 387 8.58 26.28 31.67
N ARG A 388 7.88 27.34 31.22
CA ARG A 388 6.47 27.64 31.54
C ARG A 388 5.49 27.39 30.40
N PHE A 389 5.93 26.82 29.29
CA PHE A 389 5.04 26.57 28.17
C PHE A 389 4.23 25.29 28.43
N ASP A 390 2.93 25.46 28.61
CA ASP A 390 1.98 24.37 28.76
C ASP A 390 0.95 24.45 27.63
N PRO A 391 0.91 23.48 26.71
CA PRO A 391 -0.06 23.46 25.62
C PRO A 391 -1.53 23.34 26.09
N GLY A 392 -1.76 22.96 27.35
CA GLY A 392 -3.07 22.83 27.97
C GLY A 392 -3.67 24.13 28.51
N THR A 393 -2.88 25.21 28.64
CA THR A 393 -3.40 26.51 29.11
C THR A 393 -3.96 27.34 27.94
N PRO A 394 -4.86 28.30 28.21
CA PRO A 394 -5.36 29.22 27.17
C PRO A 394 -4.25 29.95 26.43
N GLU A 395 -3.21 30.40 27.14
CA GLU A 395 -2.08 31.13 26.57
C GLU A 395 -1.21 30.22 25.67
N GLY A 396 -0.99 28.96 26.11
CA GLY A 396 -0.26 27.97 25.33
C GLY A 396 -1.00 27.57 24.06
N MET A 397 -2.33 27.45 24.14
CA MET A 397 -3.19 27.18 22.99
C MET A 397 -3.09 28.29 21.94
N ILE A 398 -3.25 29.56 22.34
CA ILE A 398 -3.13 30.71 21.43
C ILE A 398 -1.75 30.73 20.77
N THR A 399 -0.70 30.48 21.55
CA THR A 399 0.68 30.42 21.06
C THR A 399 0.87 29.31 20.03
N LEU A 400 0.37 28.09 20.28
CA LEU A 400 0.46 26.97 19.33
C LEU A 400 -0.32 27.22 18.05
N GLN A 401 -1.53 27.74 18.16
CA GLN A 401 -2.35 28.07 16.99
C GLN A 401 -1.66 29.16 16.15
N GLY A 402 -1.12 30.20 16.80
CA GLY A 402 -0.32 31.25 16.17
C GLY A 402 0.92 30.70 15.46
N LEU A 403 1.65 29.79 16.10
CA LEU A 403 2.80 29.10 15.49
C LEU A 403 2.40 28.25 14.28
N CYS A 404 1.26 27.56 14.34
CA CYS A 404 0.76 26.77 13.20
C CYS A 404 0.42 27.67 12.01
N PHE A 405 -0.27 28.78 12.22
CA PHE A 405 -0.57 29.75 11.16
C PHE A 405 0.68 30.43 10.62
N LEU A 406 1.64 30.77 11.49
CA LEU A 406 2.93 31.32 11.09
C LEU A 406 3.70 30.32 10.22
N MET A 407 3.69 29.05 10.61
CA MET A 407 4.31 27.98 9.82
C MET A 407 3.64 27.84 8.45
N GLY A 408 2.30 27.89 8.40
CA GLY A 408 1.55 27.87 7.16
C GLY A 408 1.92 29.00 6.21
N VAL A 409 1.89 30.26 6.69
CA VAL A 409 2.24 31.41 5.84
C VAL A 409 3.70 31.36 5.39
N CYS A 410 4.64 30.93 6.24
CA CYS A 410 6.04 30.73 5.86
C CYS A 410 6.21 29.65 4.78
N HIS A 411 5.50 28.52 4.94
CA HIS A 411 5.54 27.41 3.99
C HIS A 411 4.97 27.82 2.62
N LEU A 412 3.81 28.48 2.59
CA LEU A 412 3.19 28.99 1.35
C LEU A 412 4.01 30.13 0.72
N THR A 413 4.63 31.00 1.53
CA THR A 413 5.54 32.04 1.02
C THR A 413 6.72 31.40 0.30
N LEU A 414 7.26 30.29 0.80
CA LEU A 414 8.36 29.58 0.15
C LEU A 414 7.95 29.01 -1.23
N ALA A 415 6.69 28.55 -1.38
CA ALA A 415 6.14 28.17 -2.69
C ALA A 415 6.19 29.34 -3.69
N HIS A 416 5.69 30.52 -3.30
CA HIS A 416 5.74 31.71 -4.17
C HIS A 416 7.17 32.17 -4.47
N ILE A 417 8.11 32.08 -3.53
CA ILE A 417 9.53 32.38 -3.78
C ILE A 417 10.12 31.41 -4.81
N MET A 418 9.82 30.11 -4.69
CA MET A 418 10.29 29.10 -5.65
C MET A 418 9.66 29.30 -7.04
N LYS A 419 8.40 29.72 -7.10
CA LYS A 419 7.71 30.09 -8.32
C LYS A 419 8.34 31.32 -8.98
N ALA A 420 8.56 32.39 -8.22
CA ALA A 420 9.17 33.63 -8.68
C ALA A 420 10.60 33.43 -9.21
N ARG A 421 11.42 32.61 -8.56
CA ARG A 421 12.80 32.31 -9.00
C ARG A 421 12.91 31.59 -10.34
N ARG A 422 11.83 30.95 -10.81
CA ARG A 422 11.81 30.19 -12.08
C ARG A 422 11.29 31.00 -13.27
N ARG A 423 10.49 32.04 -13.01
CA ARG A 423 9.94 32.87 -14.07
C ARG A 423 11.01 33.83 -14.60
N LYS A 424 10.89 34.23 -15.87
CA LYS A 424 11.72 35.29 -16.46
C LYS A 424 11.47 36.61 -15.72
N LEU A 425 12.46 37.50 -15.76
CA LEU A 425 12.40 38.82 -15.11
C LEU A 425 11.43 39.76 -15.86
N ASP A 426 10.13 39.54 -15.66
CA ASP A 426 9.04 40.31 -16.27
C ASP A 426 8.17 40.98 -15.20
N LEU A 427 7.32 41.92 -15.62
CA LEU A 427 6.41 42.70 -14.75
C LEU A 427 5.45 41.81 -13.93
N THR A 428 5.19 40.57 -14.37
CA THR A 428 4.40 39.56 -13.66
C THR A 428 5.01 39.14 -12.32
N LEU A 429 6.33 39.31 -12.12
CA LEU A 429 6.97 39.06 -10.82
C LEU A 429 6.43 40.00 -9.73
N LEU A 430 6.02 41.21 -10.11
CA LEU A 430 5.44 42.15 -9.16
C LEU A 430 4.06 41.70 -8.68
N SER A 431 3.34 40.92 -9.49
CA SER A 431 2.12 40.22 -9.06
C SER A 431 2.42 39.12 -8.04
N GLU A 432 3.50 38.37 -8.19
CA GLU A 432 3.90 37.34 -7.21
C GLU A 432 4.32 37.98 -5.87
N VAL A 433 4.99 39.14 -5.91
CA VAL A 433 5.24 39.94 -4.70
C VAL A 433 3.92 40.40 -4.07
N GLY A 434 2.95 40.82 -4.90
CA GLY A 434 1.58 41.12 -4.47
C GLY A 434 0.92 39.94 -3.75
N TRP A 435 1.03 38.73 -4.28
CA TRP A 435 0.50 37.50 -3.64
C TRP A 435 1.21 37.16 -2.34
N ILE A 436 2.53 37.37 -2.23
CA ILE A 436 3.25 37.19 -0.95
C ILE A 436 2.73 38.19 0.09
N ILE A 437 2.61 39.47 -0.25
CA ILE A 437 2.06 40.49 0.67
C ILE A 437 0.62 40.13 1.04
N PHE A 438 -0.18 39.66 0.08
CA PHE A 438 -1.55 39.21 0.29
C PHE A 438 -1.61 38.05 1.30
N LEU A 439 -0.74 37.04 1.16
CA LEU A 439 -0.66 35.91 2.08
C LEU A 439 -0.36 36.36 3.52
N TRP A 440 0.60 37.26 3.71
CA TRP A 440 0.92 37.80 5.04
C TRP A 440 -0.20 38.67 5.62
N ALA A 441 -0.90 39.43 4.77
CA ALA A 441 -2.07 40.18 5.19
C ALA A 441 -3.24 39.25 5.57
N MET A 442 -3.46 38.19 4.81
CA MET A 442 -4.46 37.16 5.11
C MET A 442 -4.13 36.40 6.39
N TYR A 443 -2.86 36.09 6.65
CA TYR A 443 -2.42 35.57 7.95
C TYR A 443 -2.81 36.51 9.10
N GLY A 444 -2.61 37.82 8.94
CA GLY A 444 -3.08 38.82 9.91
C GLY A 444 -4.60 38.76 10.14
N VAL A 445 -5.39 38.65 9.07
CA VAL A 445 -6.85 38.48 9.15
C VAL A 445 -7.23 37.19 9.89
N VAL A 446 -6.55 36.07 9.60
CA VAL A 446 -6.78 34.79 10.30
C VAL A 446 -6.49 34.93 11.78
N CYS A 447 -5.38 35.58 12.17
CA CYS A 447 -5.08 35.85 13.58
C CYS A 447 -6.13 36.76 14.24
N MET A 448 -6.60 37.81 13.56
CA MET A 448 -7.69 38.66 14.07
C MET A 448 -8.98 37.88 14.35
N LEU A 449 -9.35 36.97 13.44
CA LEU A 449 -10.62 36.22 13.54
C LEU A 449 -10.56 35.08 14.54
N ILE A 450 -9.43 34.37 14.62
CA ILE A 450 -9.29 33.13 15.40
C ILE A 450 -8.62 33.40 16.75
N LEU A 451 -7.45 34.04 16.75
CA LEU A 451 -6.68 34.32 17.97
C LEU A 451 -7.20 35.54 18.74
N GLN A 452 -7.85 36.48 18.03
CA GLN A 452 -8.28 37.79 18.55
C GLN A 452 -7.16 38.69 19.09
N GLU A 453 -5.91 38.24 19.03
CA GLU A 453 -4.71 38.98 19.40
C GLU A 453 -3.64 38.90 18.30
N PRO A 454 -2.80 39.94 18.14
CA PRO A 454 -1.71 39.91 17.18
C PRO A 454 -0.61 38.95 17.66
N PHE A 455 -0.20 38.02 16.78
CA PHE A 455 0.90 37.11 17.09
C PHE A 455 2.27 37.68 16.65
N VAL A 456 2.54 37.72 15.35
CA VAL A 456 3.78 38.31 14.78
C VAL A 456 3.50 39.63 14.06
N LEU A 457 2.35 39.73 13.37
CA LEU A 457 1.98 40.90 12.59
C LEU A 457 1.00 41.77 13.39
N PRO A 458 1.35 43.03 13.71
CA PRO A 458 0.42 43.96 14.33
C PRO A 458 -0.75 44.28 13.41
N PHE A 459 -1.95 44.38 14.00
CA PHE A 459 -3.20 44.56 13.28
C PHE A 459 -3.29 45.82 12.43
N GLU A 460 -2.57 46.88 12.82
CA GLU A 460 -2.49 48.14 12.08
C GLU A 460 -1.88 47.98 10.67
N PHE A 461 -1.02 46.98 10.47
CA PHE A 461 -0.37 46.73 9.18
C PHE A 461 -1.22 45.89 8.21
N VAL A 462 -2.28 45.22 8.70
CA VAL A 462 -3.09 44.31 7.87
C VAL A 462 -3.83 45.08 6.76
N ALA A 463 -4.53 46.16 7.11
CA ALA A 463 -5.28 46.97 6.15
C ALA A 463 -4.41 47.61 5.05
N PRO A 464 -3.25 48.25 5.35
CA PRO A 464 -2.39 48.78 4.29
C PRO A 464 -1.76 47.67 3.43
N MET A 465 -1.38 46.53 4.00
CA MET A 465 -0.85 45.39 3.23
C MET A 465 -1.90 44.80 2.27
N LEU A 466 -3.16 44.68 2.69
CA LEU A 466 -4.26 44.27 1.80
C LEU A 466 -4.43 45.25 0.64
N LYS A 467 -4.43 46.56 0.90
CA LYS A 467 -4.56 47.57 -0.16
C LYS A 467 -3.41 47.51 -1.17
N ILE A 468 -2.18 47.40 -0.68
CA ILE A 468 -0.97 47.32 -1.52
C ILE A 468 -0.98 46.03 -2.35
N SER A 469 -1.27 44.88 -1.73
CA SER A 469 -1.32 43.59 -2.42
C SER A 469 -2.42 43.54 -3.48
N LEU A 470 -3.63 43.99 -3.17
CA LEU A 470 -4.74 44.05 -4.13
C LEU A 470 -4.39 44.95 -5.33
N LEU A 471 -3.75 46.09 -5.10
CA LEU A 471 -3.29 46.96 -6.17
C LEU A 471 -2.25 46.27 -7.08
N LEU A 472 -1.27 45.58 -6.48
CA LEU A 472 -0.25 44.87 -7.24
C LEU A 472 -0.84 43.72 -8.05
N ILE A 473 -1.73 42.92 -7.47
CA ILE A 473 -2.39 41.82 -8.16
C ILE A 473 -3.27 42.36 -9.30
N LEU A 474 -4.04 43.42 -9.05
CA LEU A 474 -4.93 44.01 -10.05
C LEU A 474 -4.19 44.52 -11.30
N LEU A 475 -3.02 45.13 -11.10
CA LEU A 475 -2.27 45.77 -12.18
C LEU A 475 -1.32 44.83 -12.92
N PHE A 476 -0.79 43.81 -12.23
CA PHE A 476 0.34 43.02 -12.74
C PHE A 476 0.06 41.53 -12.96
N THR A 477 -1.19 41.05 -12.73
CA THR A 477 -1.57 39.65 -13.06
C THR A 477 -1.43 39.38 -14.56
N GLU A 478 -1.98 40.26 -15.41
CA GLU A 478 -1.77 40.28 -16.86
C GLU A 478 -1.32 41.69 -17.26
N PRO A 479 -0.01 41.99 -17.17
CA PRO A 479 0.48 43.32 -17.45
C PRO A 479 0.28 43.66 -18.92
N SER A 480 -0.58 44.63 -19.20
CA SER A 480 -0.84 45.14 -20.54
C SER A 480 -0.76 46.67 -20.56
N LEU A 481 -0.49 47.27 -21.72
CA LEU A 481 -0.41 48.73 -21.88
C LEU A 481 -1.75 49.45 -21.60
N ASN A 482 -2.86 48.72 -21.57
CA ASN A 482 -4.20 49.25 -21.30
C ASN A 482 -4.68 48.83 -19.91
N PRO A 483 -4.77 49.75 -18.93
CA PRO A 483 -5.17 49.41 -17.55
C PRO A 483 -6.59 48.81 -17.47
N LEU A 484 -7.47 49.12 -18.43
CA LEU A 484 -8.82 48.55 -18.50
C LEU A 484 -8.86 47.05 -18.79
N LYS A 485 -7.81 46.47 -19.39
CA LYS A 485 -7.70 45.03 -19.65
C LYS A 485 -7.13 44.27 -18.46
N CYS A 486 -6.28 44.92 -17.65
CA CYS A 486 -5.67 44.30 -16.47
C CYS A 486 -6.69 44.10 -15.33
N ILE A 487 -7.62 45.06 -15.16
CA ILE A 487 -8.57 45.09 -14.04
C ILE A 487 -9.48 43.85 -13.98
N PRO A 488 -10.15 43.42 -15.06
CA PRO A 488 -11.01 42.24 -15.01
C PRO A 488 -10.25 40.94 -14.70
N ALA A 489 -9.06 40.76 -15.29
CA ALA A 489 -8.21 39.60 -15.04
C ALA A 489 -7.75 39.54 -13.57
N GLY A 490 -7.31 40.67 -13.01
CA GLY A 490 -6.93 40.78 -11.62
C GLY A 490 -8.09 40.54 -10.64
N ILE A 491 -9.29 41.07 -10.93
CA ILE A 491 -10.49 40.81 -10.11
C ILE A 491 -10.84 39.32 -10.12
N GLY A 492 -10.81 38.68 -11.29
CA GLY A 492 -11.06 37.24 -11.41
C GLY A 492 -10.07 36.42 -10.58
N ALA A 493 -8.78 36.74 -10.68
CA ALA A 493 -7.72 36.08 -9.91
C ALA A 493 -7.90 36.26 -8.39
N ILE A 494 -8.25 37.47 -7.93
CA ILE A 494 -8.50 37.75 -6.51
C ILE A 494 -9.71 36.96 -6.01
N LEU A 495 -10.85 36.99 -6.72
CA LEU A 495 -12.07 36.32 -6.28
C LEU A 495 -11.89 34.80 -6.14
N LEU A 496 -11.14 34.18 -7.05
CA LEU A 496 -10.88 32.74 -7.00
C LEU A 496 -9.85 32.39 -5.91
N ASN A 497 -8.72 33.09 -5.88
CA ASN A 497 -7.58 32.68 -5.05
C ASN A 497 -7.63 33.23 -3.62
N ALA A 498 -8.36 34.32 -3.34
CA ALA A 498 -8.45 34.87 -1.99
C ALA A 498 -9.10 33.90 -1.00
N ALA A 499 -10.19 33.25 -1.42
CA ALA A 499 -10.86 32.24 -0.60
C ALA A 499 -9.96 31.02 -0.34
N ASN A 500 -9.22 30.59 -1.38
CA ASN A 500 -8.25 29.50 -1.26
C ASN A 500 -7.12 29.88 -0.28
N CYS A 501 -6.50 31.05 -0.42
CA CYS A 501 -5.45 31.52 0.50
C CYS A 501 -5.90 31.53 1.97
N PHE A 502 -7.14 31.98 2.24
CA PHE A 502 -7.71 31.93 3.58
C PHE A 502 -7.85 30.47 4.07
N SER A 503 -8.48 29.62 3.27
CA SER A 503 -8.68 28.20 3.57
C SER A 503 -7.36 27.46 3.80
N ASP A 504 -6.34 27.75 2.99
CA ASP A 504 -5.05 27.09 3.04
C ASP A 504 -4.27 27.47 4.30
N ILE A 505 -4.28 28.75 4.72
CA ILE A 505 -3.69 29.17 6.00
C ILE A 505 -4.45 28.54 7.17
N VAL A 506 -5.78 28.59 7.15
CA VAL A 506 -6.60 28.00 8.23
C VAL A 506 -6.38 26.50 8.34
N SER A 507 -6.11 25.80 7.23
CA SER A 507 -5.86 24.35 7.23
C SER A 507 -4.68 23.91 8.10
N TYR A 508 -3.70 24.80 8.38
CA TYR A 508 -2.59 24.50 9.29
C TYR A 508 -3.02 24.38 10.76
N ILE A 509 -4.21 24.85 11.13
CA ILE A 509 -4.77 24.62 12.48
C ILE A 509 -4.84 23.13 12.83
N ARG A 510 -4.89 22.27 11.81
CA ARG A 510 -4.92 20.82 11.95
C ARG A 510 -3.67 20.28 12.66
N LEU A 511 -2.51 20.90 12.48
CA LEU A 511 -1.28 20.53 13.16
C LEU A 511 -1.47 20.61 14.69
N TRP A 512 -2.06 21.70 15.17
CA TRP A 512 -2.39 21.89 16.58
C TRP A 512 -3.53 20.95 17.03
N ALA A 513 -4.64 20.90 16.29
CA ALA A 513 -5.83 20.15 16.71
C ALA A 513 -5.53 18.65 16.89
N VAL A 514 -4.77 18.06 15.96
CA VAL A 514 -4.42 16.64 16.00
C VAL A 514 -3.40 16.35 17.11
N GLY A 515 -2.38 17.19 17.27
CA GLY A 515 -1.41 17.06 18.36
C GLY A 515 -2.06 17.14 19.74
N LEU A 516 -2.95 18.12 19.93
CA LEU A 516 -3.71 18.26 21.18
C LEU A 516 -4.63 17.06 21.43
N ALA A 517 -5.34 16.59 20.40
CA ALA A 517 -6.19 15.40 20.51
C ALA A 517 -5.37 14.16 20.90
N GLY A 518 -4.22 13.93 20.27
CA GLY A 518 -3.31 12.82 20.61
C GLY A 518 -2.81 12.88 22.05
N GLY A 519 -2.46 14.07 22.53
CA GLY A 519 -2.09 14.29 23.94
C GLY A 519 -3.23 14.00 24.91
N LYS A 520 -4.45 14.47 24.60
CA LYS A 520 -5.64 14.21 25.43
C LYS A 520 -6.05 12.73 25.45
N VAL A 521 -5.94 12.04 24.32
CA VAL A 521 -6.20 10.59 24.24
C VAL A 521 -5.19 9.83 25.09
N ALA A 522 -3.90 10.15 25.00
CA ALA A 522 -2.87 9.55 25.84
C ALA A 522 -3.14 9.79 27.34
N GLY A 523 -3.43 11.03 27.73
CA GLY A 523 -3.79 11.38 29.10
C GLY A 523 -5.01 10.61 29.62
N ALA A 524 -6.07 10.48 28.81
CA ALA A 524 -7.26 9.71 29.19
C ALA A 524 -6.95 8.23 29.44
N PHE A 525 -6.07 7.60 28.66
CA PHE A 525 -5.63 6.23 28.92
C PHE A 525 -4.79 6.13 30.21
N ASN A 526 -3.98 7.14 30.52
CA ASN A 526 -3.23 7.19 31.77
C ASN A 526 -4.17 7.27 32.98
N GLU A 527 -5.22 8.09 32.89
CA GLU A 527 -6.27 8.18 33.92
C GLU A 527 -7.02 6.85 34.09
N ILE A 528 -7.42 6.19 33.00
CA ILE A 528 -8.07 4.87 33.05
C ILE A 528 -7.15 3.83 33.70
N ALA A 529 -5.86 3.82 33.35
CA ALA A 529 -4.89 2.91 33.95
C ALA A 529 -4.69 3.19 35.45
N ALA A 530 -4.69 4.47 35.86
CA ALA A 530 -4.55 4.85 37.26
C ALA A 530 -5.70 4.36 38.16
N LEU A 531 -6.91 4.24 37.61
CA LEU A 531 -8.09 3.71 38.32
C LEU A 531 -7.98 2.21 38.65
N LEU A 532 -7.11 1.46 37.96
CA LEU A 532 -6.95 0.03 38.20
C LEU A 532 -6.10 -0.22 39.46
N PRO A 533 -6.56 -1.07 40.40
CA PRO A 533 -5.91 -1.25 41.70
C PRO A 533 -4.61 -2.07 41.62
N MET A 534 -4.49 -2.97 40.64
CA MET A 534 -3.32 -3.85 40.49
C MET A 534 -2.43 -3.39 39.35
N ALA A 535 -1.12 -3.26 39.61
CA ALA A 535 -0.13 -2.84 38.60
C ALA A 535 -0.13 -3.75 37.35
N VAL A 536 -0.34 -5.06 37.54
CA VAL A 536 -0.41 -6.04 36.43
C VAL A 536 -1.55 -5.73 35.46
N LEU A 537 -2.68 -5.20 35.95
CA LEU A 537 -3.81 -4.82 35.10
C LEU A 537 -3.57 -3.49 34.35
N ARG A 538 -2.64 -2.65 34.81
CA ARG A 538 -2.31 -1.37 34.16
C ARG A 538 -1.46 -1.57 32.90
N VAL A 539 -0.55 -2.54 32.93
CA VAL A 539 0.36 -2.84 31.81
C VAL A 539 -0.36 -3.03 30.47
N PRO A 540 -1.38 -3.89 30.33
CA PRO A 540 -2.07 -4.04 29.05
C PRO A 540 -2.81 -2.77 28.61
N VAL A 541 -3.33 -1.98 29.56
CA VAL A 541 -4.01 -0.71 29.25
C VAL A 541 -3.01 0.32 28.71
N TYR A 542 -1.83 0.46 29.32
CA TYR A 542 -0.79 1.34 28.80
C TYR A 542 -0.31 0.91 27.41
N ILE A 543 -0.06 -0.40 27.20
CA ILE A 543 0.36 -0.92 25.90
C ILE A 543 -0.71 -0.65 24.83
N ALA A 544 -1.98 -0.92 25.14
CA ALA A 544 -3.08 -0.69 24.21
C ALA A 544 -3.29 0.80 23.93
N GLY A 545 -3.37 1.63 24.98
CA GLY A 545 -3.63 3.07 24.86
C GLY A 545 -2.53 3.80 24.09
N HIS A 546 -1.28 3.63 24.50
CA HIS A 546 -0.14 4.25 23.81
C HIS A 546 0.10 3.64 22.42
N GLY A 547 -0.15 2.33 22.25
CA GLY A 547 -0.07 1.67 20.95
C GLY A 547 -1.07 2.25 19.94
N VAL A 548 -2.34 2.40 20.35
CA VAL A 548 -3.36 3.04 19.52
C VAL A 548 -2.99 4.50 19.23
N ASN A 549 -2.56 5.25 20.23
CA ASN A 549 -2.22 6.66 20.03
C ASN A 549 -1.03 6.84 19.06
N MET A 550 -0.03 5.96 19.12
CA MET A 550 1.08 5.95 18.18
C MET A 550 0.64 5.62 16.75
N ILE A 551 -0.26 4.64 16.58
CA ILE A 551 -0.84 4.30 15.26
C ILE A 551 -1.62 5.49 14.71
N LEU A 552 -2.46 6.13 15.53
CA LEU A 552 -3.20 7.33 15.14
C LEU A 552 -2.26 8.48 14.77
N GLY A 553 -1.15 8.65 15.49
CA GLY A 553 -0.10 9.61 15.16
C GLY A 553 0.53 9.36 13.77
N ILE A 554 0.87 8.11 13.45
CA ILE A 554 1.41 7.75 12.11
C ILE A 554 0.37 8.02 11.01
N ILE A 555 -0.89 7.63 11.24
CA ILE A 555 -1.98 7.89 10.29
C ILE A 555 -2.17 9.40 10.10
N ALA A 556 -2.11 10.19 11.17
CA ALA A 556 -2.17 11.64 11.09
C ALA A 556 -1.03 12.22 10.24
N ILE A 557 0.20 11.73 10.41
CA ILE A 557 1.33 12.19 9.58
C ILE A 557 1.03 11.98 8.09
N LEU A 558 0.55 10.79 7.72
CA LEU A 558 0.25 10.43 6.34
C LEU A 558 -1.01 11.12 5.78
N ALA A 559 -2.05 11.31 6.60
CA ALA A 559 -3.31 11.90 6.14
C ALA A 559 -3.27 13.44 6.13
N HIS A 560 -2.49 14.04 7.02
CA HIS A 560 -2.55 15.47 7.29
C HIS A 560 -1.24 16.19 6.97
N GLY A 561 -0.09 15.66 7.38
CA GLY A 561 1.20 16.27 7.07
C GLY A 561 1.54 16.21 5.60
N VAL A 562 1.28 15.07 4.97
CA VAL A 562 1.42 14.90 3.52
C VAL A 562 0.44 15.80 2.76
N ARG A 563 -0.82 15.89 3.22
CA ARG A 563 -1.82 16.77 2.62
C ARG A 563 -1.31 18.21 2.52
N LEU A 564 -0.81 18.78 3.63
CA LEU A 564 -0.24 20.13 3.66
C LEU A 564 0.85 20.39 2.61
N ASN A 565 1.66 19.38 2.29
CA ASN A 565 2.66 19.50 1.24
C ASN A 565 2.09 19.31 -0.18
N LEU A 566 1.10 18.44 -0.36
CA LEU A 566 0.60 18.04 -1.68
C LEU A 566 -0.60 18.83 -2.19
N LEU A 567 -1.45 19.33 -1.32
CA LEU A 567 -2.56 20.17 -1.73
C LEU A 567 -2.15 21.62 -1.50
N GLU A 568 -1.92 22.03 -0.26
CA GLU A 568 -1.73 23.42 0.08
C GLU A 568 -0.42 23.99 -0.53
N PHE A 569 0.74 23.36 -0.31
CA PHE A 569 2.02 23.86 -0.88
C PHE A 569 2.14 23.66 -2.40
N SER A 570 1.74 22.49 -2.91
CA SER A 570 1.88 22.18 -4.34
C SER A 570 0.94 23.00 -5.22
N ASN A 571 -0.28 23.30 -4.76
CA ASN A 571 -1.20 24.17 -5.50
C ASN A 571 -0.64 25.59 -5.63
N HIS A 572 -0.07 26.14 -4.54
CA HIS A 572 0.58 27.45 -4.58
C HIS A 572 1.84 27.48 -5.47
N LEU A 573 2.55 26.36 -5.58
CA LEU A 573 3.72 26.21 -6.45
C LEU A 573 3.37 25.82 -7.89
N GLU A 574 2.09 25.54 -8.18
CA GLU A 574 1.58 25.04 -9.46
C GLU A 574 2.30 23.75 -9.89
N LEU A 575 2.28 22.71 -9.04
CA LEU A 575 2.78 21.37 -9.38
C LEU A 575 1.64 20.47 -9.87
N ASP A 576 1.85 19.81 -11.00
CA ASP A 576 0.88 18.90 -11.63
C ASP A 576 1.06 17.46 -11.16
N TRP A 577 2.27 17.08 -10.73
CA TRP A 577 2.63 15.71 -10.30
C TRP A 577 2.31 14.61 -11.33
N SER A 578 2.15 14.99 -12.59
CA SER A 578 1.77 14.11 -13.70
C SER A 578 2.99 13.59 -14.49
N GLY A 579 4.15 13.54 -13.86
CA GLY A 579 5.40 13.15 -14.50
C GLY A 579 5.49 11.65 -14.82
N ARG A 580 6.36 11.30 -15.76
CA ARG A 580 6.69 9.91 -16.08
C ARG A 580 7.97 9.50 -15.37
N LYS A 581 7.96 8.43 -14.56
CA LYS A 581 9.16 8.01 -13.82
C LYS A 581 10.24 7.50 -14.79
N TYR A 582 11.46 7.98 -14.62
CA TYR A 582 12.61 7.42 -15.33
C TYR A 582 12.94 6.01 -14.82
N ASP A 583 12.65 5.02 -15.65
CA ASP A 583 12.93 3.60 -15.41
C ASP A 583 13.83 3.04 -16.53
N PRO A 584 15.16 3.05 -16.37
CA PRO A 584 16.07 2.58 -17.40
C PRO A 584 15.91 1.08 -17.65
N PHE A 585 16.06 0.67 -18.90
CA PHE A 585 16.08 -0.74 -19.28
C PHE A 585 17.28 -1.43 -18.65
N LYS A 586 16.99 -2.26 -17.66
CA LYS A 586 17.98 -2.99 -16.85
C LYS A 586 17.43 -4.33 -16.43
N GLU A 587 18.34 -5.21 -16.05
CA GLU A 587 17.98 -6.47 -15.42
C GLU A 587 17.42 -6.24 -14.01
N ILE A 588 16.25 -6.81 -13.74
CA ILE A 588 15.66 -6.89 -12.41
C ILE A 588 16.49 -7.91 -11.63
N LYS A 589 17.05 -7.50 -10.49
CA LYS A 589 17.90 -8.31 -9.62
C LYS A 589 17.11 -8.98 -8.52
#